data_AF-E6J3V9-F1
#
_entry.id   AF-E6J3V9-F1
#
_cell.length_a   1.000
_cell.length_b   1.000
_cell.length_c   1.000
_cell.angle_alpha   90.00
_cell.angle_beta   90.00
_cell.angle_gamma   90.00
#
_symmetry.space_group_name_H-M   'P 1'
#
loop_
_entity.id
_entity.type
_entity.pdbx_description
1 polymer ?
#
loop_
_entity_poly.entity_id
_entity_poly.type
_entity_poly.pdbx_seq_one_letter_code
_entity_poly.pdbx_strand_id
1 'polypeptide(L)'
;MFIEKELKDGMSWINLDADILSQHPDSYKEYNIDEETIEYALDKNERAHMDYNRETGTVVFIFNVLNLKRDKDYYETIPMTFIVQKDKLLTVSNKANTYVVDMMKNYVEHHEPVTVYKFLFASLELVCNSYYPVIEKMDETKDNINSLLHKTTTKKNLFALADLETSIVYLVAAAKQNRMLLEHIKGHALYRHLDEIEKEQFDDVMIEARQLVAMTDLISQVLSQLSGSYNNILNNNLNDNLTVLTIISVLLAVLAVITGFFGMNVPLPLSNDKNAWIYIVIISLILWIVLTKALKWLANKK
;
A
#
# COMPACT_ATOMS: atom_id res chain seq x y z
N MET A 1 9.49 10.23 25.10
CA MET A 1 10.66 10.30 25.99
C MET A 1 11.33 11.65 25.78
N PHE A 2 11.58 12.42 26.84
CA PHE A 2 12.38 13.66 26.72
C PHE A 2 13.87 13.32 26.54
N ILE A 3 14.53 13.97 25.58
CA ILE A 3 15.97 13.82 25.34
C ILE A 3 16.53 15.22 25.05
N GLU A 4 17.72 15.52 25.58
CA GLU A 4 18.51 16.70 25.21
C GLU A 4 19.95 16.25 24.95
N LYS A 5 20.50 16.64 23.81
CA LYS A 5 21.87 16.31 23.38
C LYS A 5 22.53 17.54 22.77
N GLU A 6 23.79 17.75 23.12
CA GLU A 6 24.62 18.79 22.53
C GLU A 6 25.07 18.38 21.12
N LEU A 7 25.06 19.34 20.20
CA LEU A 7 25.53 19.24 18.83
C LEU A 7 26.77 20.14 18.66
N LYS A 8 27.09 20.56 17.43
CA LYS A 8 28.26 21.40 17.16
C LYS A 8 28.08 22.84 17.70
N ASP A 9 29.15 23.45 18.20
CA ASP A 9 29.21 24.89 18.54
C ASP A 9 28.09 25.39 19.49
N GLY A 10 27.67 24.55 20.44
CA GLY A 10 26.61 24.88 21.40
C GLY A 10 25.18 24.73 20.86
N MET A 11 25.03 24.21 19.64
CA MET A 11 23.74 23.77 19.12
C MET A 11 23.22 22.58 19.92
N SER A 12 21.91 22.32 19.88
CA SER A 12 21.31 21.21 20.61
C SER A 12 20.17 20.54 19.86
N TRP A 13 19.98 19.26 20.14
CA TRP A 13 18.79 18.51 19.78
C TRP A 13 17.97 18.19 21.02
N ILE A 14 16.67 18.48 20.97
CA ILE A 14 15.72 18.20 22.03
C ILE A 14 14.55 17.38 21.45
N ASN A 15 14.25 16.25 22.06
CA ASN A 15 13.06 15.46 21.72
C ASN A 15 11.96 15.66 22.76
N LEU A 16 10.75 15.96 22.28
CA LEU A 16 9.54 16.17 23.04
C LEU A 16 8.60 14.98 22.89
N ASP A 17 7.84 14.71 23.93
CA ASP A 17 6.85 13.64 23.95
C ASP A 17 5.46 14.19 23.63
N ALA A 18 4.87 13.72 22.52
CA ALA A 18 3.56 14.14 22.07
C ALA A 18 2.45 13.77 23.06
N ASP A 19 2.58 12.66 23.80
CA ASP A 19 1.58 12.26 24.80
C ASP A 19 1.58 13.27 25.96
N ILE A 20 2.76 13.79 26.33
CA ILE A 20 2.90 14.84 27.36
C ILE A 20 2.41 16.19 26.82
N LEU A 21 2.79 16.55 25.59
CA LEU A 21 2.36 17.78 24.93
C LEU A 21 0.83 17.86 24.82
N SER A 22 0.16 16.74 24.52
CA SER A 22 -1.29 16.64 24.44
C SER A 22 -1.99 16.77 25.79
N GLN A 23 -1.46 16.13 26.84
CA GLN A 23 -2.06 16.17 28.18
C GLN A 23 -1.79 17.48 28.91
N HIS A 24 -0.64 18.08 28.63
CA HIS A 24 -0.14 19.28 29.29
C HIS A 24 0.51 20.20 28.24
N PRO A 25 -0.30 20.97 27.49
CA PRO A 25 0.20 21.88 26.43
C PRO A 25 1.23 22.89 26.94
N ASP A 26 1.12 23.26 28.22
CA ASP A 26 2.02 24.22 28.88
C ASP A 26 3.41 23.65 29.21
N SER A 27 3.62 22.33 29.11
CA SER A 27 4.86 21.64 29.54
C SER A 27 6.11 22.10 28.83
N TYR A 28 5.95 22.64 27.61
CA TYR A 28 7.05 22.95 26.71
C TYR A 28 7.02 24.42 26.25
N LYS A 29 6.34 25.30 27.01
CA LYS A 29 6.28 26.75 26.75
C LYS A 29 7.65 27.41 26.65
N GLU A 30 8.66 26.89 27.35
CA GLU A 30 10.03 27.41 27.30
C GLU A 30 10.70 27.25 25.93
N TYR A 31 10.22 26.32 25.09
CA TYR A 31 10.71 26.10 23.73
C TYR A 31 9.99 26.96 22.68
N ASN A 32 9.05 27.82 23.09
CA ASN A 32 8.37 28.80 22.25
C ASN A 32 7.84 28.21 20.92
N ILE A 33 7.21 27.03 21.02
CA ILE A 33 6.52 26.38 19.91
C ILE A 33 5.13 27.02 19.80
N ASP A 34 4.79 27.50 18.61
CA ASP A 34 3.46 28.07 18.34
C ASP A 34 2.36 27.00 18.37
N GLU A 35 1.13 27.45 18.60
CA GLU A 35 -0.05 26.58 18.74
C GLU A 35 -0.34 25.78 17.47
N GLU A 36 -0.14 26.38 16.29
CA GLU A 36 -0.31 25.73 14.99
C GLU A 36 0.65 24.54 14.83
N THR A 37 1.94 24.72 15.17
CA THR A 37 2.93 23.63 15.16
C THR A 37 2.58 22.51 16.15
N ILE A 38 1.98 22.83 17.29
CA ILE A 38 1.48 21.84 18.25
C ILE A 38 0.31 21.04 17.67
N GLU A 39 -0.65 21.71 17.03
CA GLU A 39 -1.78 21.04 16.36
C GLU A 39 -1.29 20.06 15.29
N TYR A 40 -0.35 20.49 14.45
CA TYR A 40 0.29 19.65 13.45
C TYR A 40 1.00 18.43 14.05
N ALA A 41 1.72 18.61 15.16
CA ALA A 41 2.43 17.52 15.81
C ALA A 41 1.51 16.50 16.50
N LEU A 42 0.26 16.88 16.79
CA LEU A 42 -0.75 16.02 17.42
C LEU A 42 -1.71 15.38 16.40
N ASP A 43 -1.82 15.92 15.18
CA ASP A 43 -2.62 15.30 14.13
C ASP A 43 -1.91 14.08 13.51
N LYS A 44 -2.56 12.93 13.61
CA LYS A 44 -2.06 11.65 13.06
C LYS A 44 -2.17 11.56 11.54
N ASN A 45 -2.98 12.43 10.91
CA ASN A 45 -3.23 12.43 9.47
C ASN A 45 -2.57 13.61 8.75
N GLU A 46 -1.72 14.36 9.45
CA GLU A 46 -1.01 15.50 8.88
C GLU A 46 -0.11 15.05 7.73
N ARG A 47 -0.05 15.86 6.68
CA ARG A 47 0.70 15.54 5.47
C ARG A 47 2.12 16.08 5.57
N ALA A 48 3.06 15.42 4.88
CA ALA A 48 4.42 15.94 4.87
C ALA A 48 4.47 17.30 4.15
N HIS A 49 4.94 18.33 4.85
CA HIS A 49 5.10 19.69 4.35
C HIS A 49 6.16 20.45 5.17
N MET A 50 6.50 21.66 4.70
CA MET A 50 7.41 22.58 5.39
C MET A 50 6.71 23.92 5.56
N ASP A 51 6.76 24.45 6.77
CA ASP A 51 6.38 25.82 7.06
C ASP A 51 7.60 26.63 7.49
N TYR A 52 7.63 27.89 7.06
CA TYR A 52 8.71 28.82 7.39
C TYR A 52 8.15 30.11 7.96
N ASN A 53 8.37 30.32 9.25
CA ASN A 53 8.04 31.58 9.91
C ASN A 53 9.18 32.58 9.69
N ARG A 54 8.92 33.60 8.87
CA ARG A 54 9.91 34.65 8.55
C ARG A 54 10.25 35.56 9.72
N GLU A 55 9.34 35.74 10.67
CA GLU A 55 9.54 36.65 11.81
C GLU A 55 10.46 36.03 12.86
N THR A 56 10.27 34.74 13.15
CA THR A 56 11.08 34.02 14.13
C THR A 56 12.29 33.32 13.51
N GLY A 57 12.26 33.09 12.20
CA GLY A 57 13.23 32.25 11.48
C GLY A 57 13.03 30.75 11.75
N THR A 58 11.90 30.36 12.35
CA THR A 58 11.58 28.97 12.66
C THR A 58 11.18 28.23 11.38
N VAL A 59 11.72 27.03 11.20
CA VAL A 59 11.32 26.11 10.13
C VAL A 59 10.67 24.89 10.76
N VAL A 60 9.46 24.56 10.34
CA VAL A 60 8.75 23.33 10.74
C VAL A 60 8.78 22.38 9.56
N PHE A 61 9.12 21.12 9.83
CA PHE A 61 9.06 20.02 8.87
C PHE A 61 8.17 18.93 9.44
N ILE A 62 7.23 18.49 8.63
CA ILE A 62 6.44 17.30 8.92
C ILE A 62 6.87 16.24 7.93
N PHE A 63 7.32 15.10 8.45
CA PHE A 63 7.86 14.03 7.61
C PHE A 63 7.19 12.71 7.97
N ASN A 64 6.75 11.95 6.97
CA ASN A 64 6.10 10.67 7.20
C ASN A 64 7.13 9.60 7.59
N VAL A 65 6.93 8.96 8.73
CA VAL A 65 7.74 7.84 9.23
C VAL A 65 6.88 6.57 9.28
N LEU A 66 7.52 5.40 9.28
CA LEU A 66 6.79 4.13 9.37
C LEU A 66 6.13 3.98 10.74
N ASN A 67 4.89 3.49 10.75
CA ASN A 67 4.28 3.02 11.97
C ASN A 67 4.66 1.55 12.21
N LEU A 68 5.64 1.32 13.09
CA LEU A 68 6.09 -0.04 13.43
C LEU A 68 5.12 -0.79 14.34
N LYS A 69 4.10 -0.12 14.91
CA LYS A 69 3.04 -0.81 15.65
C LYS A 69 2.15 -1.54 14.65
N ARG A 70 2.29 -2.86 14.60
CA ARG A 70 1.41 -3.77 13.86
C ARG A 70 0.06 -3.93 14.58
N ASP A 71 -0.66 -2.84 14.79
CA ASP A 71 -2.05 -2.91 15.27
C ASP A 71 -3.02 -3.35 14.16
N LYS A 72 -2.55 -3.34 12.90
CA LYS A 72 -3.29 -3.74 11.70
C LYS A 72 -2.48 -4.76 10.89
N ASP A 73 -3.16 -5.51 10.02
CA ASP A 73 -2.55 -6.50 9.12
C ASP A 73 -1.75 -5.87 7.96
N TYR A 74 -1.71 -4.54 7.88
CA TYR A 74 -1.07 -3.78 6.82
C TYR A 74 -0.17 -2.67 7.38
N TYR A 75 0.81 -2.23 6.59
CA TYR A 75 1.74 -1.16 6.96
C TYR A 75 1.09 0.23 6.79
N GLU A 76 1.30 1.10 7.78
CA GLU A 76 0.89 2.51 7.75
C GLU A 76 2.07 3.43 8.05
N THR A 77 1.89 4.72 7.79
CA THR A 77 2.82 5.78 8.17
C THR A 77 2.15 6.75 9.12
N ILE A 78 2.96 7.45 9.90
CA ILE A 78 2.53 8.54 10.78
C ILE A 78 3.44 9.75 10.58
N PRO A 79 2.94 10.97 10.77
CA PRO A 79 3.79 12.15 10.73
C PRO A 79 4.73 12.19 11.94
N MET A 80 5.91 12.75 11.73
CA MET A 80 6.84 13.16 12.78
C MET A 80 7.26 14.60 12.51
N THR A 81 7.19 15.43 13.55
CA THR A 81 7.47 16.88 13.43
C THR A 81 8.90 17.18 13.86
N PHE A 82 9.60 17.93 13.02
CA PHE A 82 10.93 18.47 13.27
C PHE A 82 10.86 19.98 13.19
N ILE A 83 11.40 20.69 14.17
CA ILE A 83 11.32 22.14 14.28
C ILE A 83 12.74 22.67 14.44
N VAL A 84 13.18 23.49 13.49
CA VAL A 84 14.48 24.17 13.56
C VAL A 84 14.26 25.60 14.06
N GLN A 85 14.86 25.92 15.19
CA GLN A 85 14.87 27.25 15.80
C GLN A 85 16.32 27.72 16.00
N LYS A 86 16.89 28.37 14.98
CA LYS A 86 18.30 28.80 14.98
C LYS A 86 19.26 27.64 15.30
N ASP A 87 19.77 27.58 16.52
CA ASP A 87 20.77 26.62 17.00
C ASP A 87 20.13 25.40 17.69
N LYS A 88 18.81 25.23 17.59
CA LYS A 88 18.07 24.10 18.19
C LYS A 88 17.29 23.31 17.15
N LEU A 89 17.41 21.99 17.21
CA LEU A 89 16.47 21.06 16.58
C LEU A 89 15.52 20.50 17.65
N LEU A 90 14.23 20.76 17.53
CA LEU A 90 13.21 20.11 18.34
C LEU A 90 12.56 19.01 17.52
N THR A 91 12.30 17.84 18.12
CA THR A 91 11.49 16.79 17.51
C THR A 91 10.30 16.45 18.39
N VAL A 92 9.13 16.23 17.80
CA VAL A 92 7.95 15.77 18.54
C VAL A 92 7.67 14.33 18.17
N SER A 93 7.75 13.44 19.16
CA SER A 93 7.66 12.00 18.97
C SER A 93 6.56 11.39 19.84
N ASN A 94 6.01 10.27 19.41
CA ASN A 94 5.07 9.45 20.14
C ASN A 94 5.56 8.00 20.20
N LYS A 95 4.81 7.13 20.86
CA LYS A 95 5.17 5.70 21.03
C LYS A 95 5.35 4.93 19.72
N ALA A 96 4.78 5.37 18.61
CA ALA A 96 4.84 4.67 17.33
C ALA A 96 6.08 5.07 16.50
N ASN A 97 6.64 6.27 16.70
CA ASN A 97 7.86 6.74 16.03
C ASN A 97 9.07 6.90 16.96
N THR A 98 9.00 6.42 18.22
CA THR A 98 10.13 6.47 19.17
C THR A 98 11.39 5.79 18.62
N TYR A 99 11.26 4.77 17.78
CA TYR A 99 12.42 4.12 17.14
C TYR A 99 13.26 5.09 16.30
N VAL A 100 12.65 6.13 15.71
CA VAL A 100 13.36 7.18 14.96
C VAL A 100 14.22 8.00 15.91
N VAL A 101 13.69 8.34 17.08
CA VAL A 101 14.43 9.04 18.14
C VAL A 101 15.63 8.22 18.59
N ASP A 102 15.49 6.89 18.71
CA ASP A 102 16.61 6.00 19.05
C ASP A 102 17.68 5.97 17.94
N MET A 103 17.28 5.94 16.66
CA MET A 103 18.20 6.04 15.53
C MET A 103 18.95 7.38 15.53
N MET A 104 18.23 8.49 15.74
CA MET A 104 18.80 9.84 15.85
C MET A 104 19.78 9.94 17.01
N LYS A 105 19.44 9.38 18.17
CA LYS A 105 20.33 9.33 19.33
C LYS A 105 21.61 8.55 19.03
N ASN A 106 21.47 7.37 18.41
CA ASN A 106 22.62 6.56 18.03
C ASN A 106 23.53 7.29 17.03
N TYR A 107 22.97 8.06 16.10
CA TYR A 107 23.73 8.89 15.17
C TYR A 107 24.59 9.92 15.91
N VAL A 108 24.01 10.71 16.82
CA VAL A 108 24.74 11.73 17.59
C VAL A 108 25.85 11.11 18.46
N GLU A 109 25.63 9.90 18.98
CA GLU A 109 26.61 9.23 19.85
C GLU A 109 27.81 8.65 19.09
N HIS A 110 27.70 8.41 17.78
CA HIS A 110 28.72 7.74 16.97
C HIS A 110 29.32 8.60 15.84
N HIS A 111 28.87 9.85 15.69
CA HIS A 111 29.39 10.78 14.70
C HIS A 111 30.01 12.00 15.37
N GLU A 112 30.87 12.70 14.64
CA GLU A 112 31.39 14.00 15.10
C GLU A 112 30.23 15.02 15.27
N PRO A 113 30.34 15.99 16.18
CA PRO A 113 29.32 17.02 16.35
C PRO A 113 28.98 17.72 15.03
N VAL A 114 27.69 17.73 14.70
CA VAL A 114 27.14 18.25 13.44
C VAL A 114 26.31 19.52 13.68
N THR A 115 26.07 20.31 12.64
CA THR A 115 25.13 21.44 12.71
C THR A 115 23.68 20.95 12.79
N VAL A 116 22.75 21.83 13.17
CA VAL A 116 21.32 21.51 13.24
C VAL A 116 20.76 21.02 11.90
N TYR A 117 21.09 21.68 10.78
CA TYR A 117 20.57 21.27 9.47
C TYR A 117 21.21 19.98 8.96
N LYS A 118 22.52 19.79 9.16
CA LYS A 118 23.16 18.50 8.84
C LYS A 118 22.50 17.37 9.64
N PHE A 119 22.26 17.59 10.94
CA PHE A 119 21.60 16.59 11.76
C PHE A 119 20.15 16.33 11.35
N LEU A 120 19.39 17.37 11.01
CA LEU A 120 18.05 17.25 10.46
C LEU A 120 18.06 16.36 9.21
N PHE A 121 18.88 16.68 8.21
CA PHE A 121 18.89 15.93 6.95
C PHE A 121 19.41 14.51 7.12
N ALA A 122 20.41 14.28 7.98
CA ALA A 122 20.83 12.93 8.36
C ALA A 122 19.69 12.16 9.04
N SER A 123 18.88 12.82 9.88
CA SER A 123 17.72 12.20 10.53
C SER A 123 16.63 11.83 9.51
N LEU A 124 16.38 12.69 8.53
CA LEU A 124 15.45 12.40 7.43
C LEU A 124 15.96 11.25 6.55
N GLU A 125 17.28 11.16 6.33
CA GLU A 125 17.92 10.03 5.65
C GLU A 125 17.73 8.72 6.43
N LEU A 126 17.97 8.71 7.74
CA LEU A 126 17.70 7.56 8.61
C LEU A 126 16.24 7.11 8.52
N VAL A 127 15.31 8.07 8.44
CA VAL A 127 13.89 7.75 8.20
C VAL A 127 13.71 7.06 6.85
N CYS A 128 14.21 7.62 5.74
CA CYS A 128 14.10 7.01 4.41
C CYS A 128 14.67 5.57 4.41
N ASN A 129 15.85 5.38 4.99
CA ASN A 129 16.52 4.09 5.07
C ASN A 129 15.72 3.07 5.91
N SER A 130 14.95 3.52 6.91
CA SER A 130 14.08 2.64 7.70
C SER A 130 12.96 1.98 6.89
N TYR A 131 12.61 2.52 5.72
CA TYR A 131 11.62 1.91 4.82
C TYR A 131 12.17 0.67 4.09
N TYR A 132 13.48 0.57 3.87
CA TYR A 132 14.06 -0.48 3.01
C TYR A 132 13.78 -1.90 3.50
N PRO A 133 13.98 -2.26 4.78
CA PRO A 133 13.67 -3.60 5.25
C PRO A 133 12.17 -3.96 5.12
N VAL A 134 11.29 -2.96 5.23
CA VAL A 134 9.84 -3.16 5.05
C VAL A 134 9.51 -3.41 3.58
N ILE A 135 10.09 -2.62 2.68
CA ILE A 135 9.91 -2.76 1.23
C ILE A 135 10.43 -4.11 0.73
N GLU A 136 11.62 -4.53 1.17
CA GLU A 136 12.16 -5.86 0.87
C GLU A 136 11.22 -6.96 1.35
N LYS A 137 10.70 -6.83 2.58
CA LYS A 137 9.72 -7.80 3.11
C LYS A 137 8.43 -7.85 2.28
N MET A 138 7.97 -6.70 1.79
CA MET A 138 6.80 -6.63 0.91
C MET A 138 7.08 -7.25 -0.45
N ASP A 139 8.27 -7.07 -1.01
CA ASP A 139 8.68 -7.67 -2.29
C ASP A 139 8.74 -9.21 -2.19
N GLU A 140 9.33 -9.74 -1.12
CA GLU A 140 9.30 -11.18 -0.81
C GLU A 140 7.86 -11.71 -0.65
N THR A 141 7.01 -10.95 0.05
CA THR A 141 5.62 -11.33 0.30
C THR A 141 4.81 -11.34 -1.00
N LYS A 142 5.04 -10.35 -1.88
CA LYS A 142 4.48 -10.29 -3.23
C LYS A 142 4.84 -11.55 -4.01
N ASP A 143 6.11 -11.96 -4.02
CA ASP A 143 6.54 -13.16 -4.75
C ASP A 143 5.91 -14.44 -4.22
N ASN A 144 5.80 -14.55 -2.90
CA ASN A 144 5.12 -15.68 -2.27
C ASN A 144 3.63 -15.71 -2.64
N ILE A 145 2.91 -14.58 -2.52
CA ILE A 145 1.50 -14.47 -2.90
C ILE A 145 1.31 -14.83 -4.37
N ASN A 146 2.18 -14.33 -5.25
CA ASN A 146 2.13 -14.67 -6.68
C ASN A 146 2.28 -16.18 -6.91
N SER A 147 3.24 -16.83 -6.25
CA SER A 147 3.43 -18.29 -6.33
C SER A 147 2.22 -19.07 -5.82
N LEU A 148 1.60 -18.61 -4.72
CA LEU A 148 0.40 -19.22 -4.14
C LEU A 148 -0.81 -19.07 -5.07
N LEU A 149 -1.01 -17.88 -5.65
CA LEU A 149 -2.11 -17.62 -6.56
C LEU A 149 -1.97 -18.38 -7.90
N HIS A 150 -0.74 -18.56 -8.38
CA HIS A 150 -0.43 -19.39 -9.55
C HIS A 150 -0.78 -20.87 -9.33
N LYS A 151 -0.54 -21.40 -8.12
CA LYS A 151 -0.89 -22.78 -7.75
C LYS A 151 -2.39 -22.94 -7.53
N THR A 152 -3.00 -22.05 -6.75
CA THR A 152 -4.43 -22.08 -6.44
C THR A 152 -4.95 -20.69 -6.09
N THR A 153 -5.90 -20.21 -6.89
CA THR A 153 -6.60 -18.95 -6.63
C THR A 153 -7.69 -19.17 -5.57
N THR A 154 -7.33 -19.00 -4.29
CA THR A 154 -8.27 -19.09 -3.16
C THR A 154 -8.65 -17.70 -2.66
N LYS A 155 -9.83 -17.56 -2.03
CA LYS A 155 -10.25 -16.31 -1.39
C LYS A 155 -9.19 -15.78 -0.40
N LYS A 156 -8.57 -16.68 0.36
CA LYS A 156 -7.49 -16.34 1.31
C LYS A 156 -6.31 -15.65 0.62
N ASN A 157 -5.86 -16.18 -0.51
CA ASN A 157 -4.72 -15.61 -1.24
C ASN A 157 -5.07 -14.27 -1.88
N LEU A 158 -6.33 -14.06 -2.29
CA LEU A 158 -6.82 -12.78 -2.81
C LEU A 158 -6.91 -11.70 -1.71
N PHE A 159 -7.34 -12.06 -0.51
CA PHE A 159 -7.32 -11.12 0.63
C PHE A 159 -5.89 -10.73 1.00
N ALA A 160 -4.96 -11.70 1.04
CA ALA A 160 -3.54 -11.39 1.28
C ALA A 160 -2.95 -10.45 0.21
N LEU A 161 -3.35 -10.60 -1.06
CA LEU A 161 -2.98 -9.67 -2.13
C LEU A 161 -3.55 -8.27 -1.86
N ALA A 162 -4.82 -8.17 -1.48
CA ALA A 162 -5.48 -6.89 -1.18
C ALA A 162 -4.88 -6.16 0.04
N ASP A 163 -4.48 -6.90 1.09
CA ASP A 163 -3.83 -6.33 2.26
C ASP A 163 -2.43 -5.77 1.92
N LEU A 164 -1.70 -6.48 1.05
CA LEU A 164 -0.41 -6.03 0.54
C LEU A 164 -0.55 -4.83 -0.41
N GLU A 165 -1.58 -4.80 -1.27
CA GLU A 165 -1.95 -3.65 -2.08
C GLU A 165 -2.29 -2.43 -1.23
N THR A 166 -3.04 -2.62 -0.14
CA THR A 166 -3.40 -1.54 0.78
C THR A 166 -2.15 -0.98 1.47
N SER A 167 -1.27 -1.86 1.95
CA SER A 167 0.02 -1.47 2.55
C SER A 167 0.84 -0.59 1.59
N ILE A 168 1.01 -1.02 0.33
CA ILE A 168 1.88 -0.30 -0.61
C ILE A 168 1.31 1.07 -0.98
N VAL A 169 -0.02 1.22 -1.03
CA VAL A 169 -0.66 2.51 -1.31
C VAL A 169 -0.30 3.56 -0.25
N TYR A 170 -0.31 3.19 1.03
CA TYR A 170 0.11 4.10 2.11
C TYR A 170 1.59 4.46 1.98
N LEU A 171 2.46 3.48 1.73
CA LEU A 171 3.90 3.74 1.59
C LEU A 171 4.23 4.60 0.36
N VAL A 172 3.58 4.37 -0.78
CA VAL A 172 3.73 5.20 -1.99
C VAL A 172 3.31 6.64 -1.70
N ALA A 173 2.18 6.84 -1.03
CA ALA A 173 1.70 8.17 -0.68
C ALA A 173 2.71 8.91 0.23
N ALA A 174 3.18 8.25 1.29
CA ALA A 174 4.15 8.81 2.21
C ALA A 174 5.49 9.13 1.52
N ALA A 175 6.04 8.21 0.74
CA ALA A 175 7.29 8.38 0.00
C ALA A 175 7.21 9.57 -0.96
N LYS A 176 6.11 9.69 -1.73
CA LYS A 176 5.90 10.82 -2.65
C LYS A 176 5.79 12.14 -1.91
N GLN A 177 5.04 12.18 -0.81
CA GLN A 177 4.90 13.40 0.00
C GLN A 177 6.26 13.84 0.56
N ASN A 178 7.02 12.92 1.15
CA ASN A 178 8.36 13.20 1.66
C ASN A 178 9.30 13.71 0.56
N ARG A 179 9.31 13.09 -0.62
CA ARG A 179 10.10 13.56 -1.76
C ARG A 179 9.67 14.97 -2.22
N MET A 180 8.37 15.22 -2.35
CA MET A 180 7.84 16.53 -2.76
C MET A 180 8.22 17.63 -1.76
N LEU A 181 8.18 17.33 -0.46
CA LEU A 181 8.67 18.20 0.60
C LEU A 181 10.15 18.55 0.40
N LEU A 182 11.02 17.56 0.18
CA LEU A 182 12.43 17.82 -0.11
C LEU A 182 12.59 18.66 -1.39
N GLU A 183 11.83 18.38 -2.45
CA GLU A 183 11.88 19.16 -3.70
C GLU A 183 11.48 20.62 -3.45
N HIS A 184 10.51 20.84 -2.57
CA HIS A 184 10.10 22.18 -2.14
C HIS A 184 11.23 22.91 -1.40
N ILE A 185 11.93 22.24 -0.47
CA ILE A 185 13.09 22.82 0.24
C ILE A 185 14.17 23.26 -0.74
N LYS A 186 14.48 22.43 -1.75
CA LYS A 186 15.52 22.73 -2.74
C LYS A 186 15.24 24.03 -3.53
N GLY A 187 13.96 24.35 -3.74
CA GLY A 187 13.52 25.61 -4.36
C GLY A 187 13.36 26.78 -3.38
N HIS A 188 13.35 26.52 -2.07
CA HIS A 188 13.11 27.53 -1.04
C HIS A 188 14.37 28.33 -0.69
N ALA A 189 14.19 29.54 -0.14
CA ALA A 189 15.30 30.40 0.25
C ALA A 189 16.21 29.76 1.32
N LEU A 190 15.66 28.85 2.14
CA LEU A 190 16.39 28.08 3.14
C LEU A 190 17.60 27.37 2.55
N TYR A 191 17.43 26.67 1.41
CA TYR A 191 18.49 25.90 0.77
C TYR A 191 19.72 26.74 0.39
N ARG A 192 19.51 28.03 0.08
CA ARG A 192 20.60 28.94 -0.26
C ARG A 192 21.47 29.32 0.95
N HIS A 193 20.91 29.25 2.15
CA HIS A 193 21.62 29.58 3.39
C HIS A 193 22.40 28.40 3.98
N LEU A 194 22.15 27.18 3.50
CA LEU A 194 22.89 26.00 3.91
C LEU A 194 24.35 26.07 3.48
N ASP A 195 25.24 25.57 4.33
CA ASP A 195 26.65 25.39 3.99
C ASP A 195 26.87 24.22 3.00
N GLU A 196 28.11 23.99 2.56
CA GLU A 196 28.40 22.91 1.58
C GLU A 196 28.13 21.52 2.15
N ILE A 197 28.42 21.28 3.43
CA ILE A 197 28.25 19.98 4.09
C ILE A 197 26.76 19.70 4.31
N GLU A 198 26.00 20.73 4.68
CA GLU A 198 24.54 20.66 4.83
C GLU A 198 23.85 20.40 3.49
N LYS A 199 24.34 21.00 2.39
CA LYS A 199 23.84 20.74 1.04
C LYS A 199 24.15 19.33 0.56
N GLU A 200 25.36 18.83 0.83
CA GLU A 200 25.74 17.45 0.52
C GLU A 200 24.80 16.47 1.23
N GLN A 201 24.63 16.61 2.54
CA GLN A 201 23.72 15.77 3.32
C GLN A 201 22.25 15.89 2.87
N PHE A 202 21.84 17.08 2.41
CA PHE A 202 20.52 17.28 1.81
C PHE A 202 20.36 16.54 0.47
N ASP A 203 21.38 16.56 -0.38
CA ASP A 203 21.36 15.85 -1.65
C ASP A 203 21.37 14.32 -1.43
N ASP A 204 22.01 13.82 -0.38
CA ASP A 204 21.94 12.41 0.03
C ASP A 204 20.51 12.00 0.40
N VAL A 205 19.82 12.73 1.29
CA VAL A 205 18.43 12.41 1.63
C VAL A 205 17.49 12.54 0.42
N MET A 206 17.76 13.46 -0.51
CA MET A 206 17.03 13.57 -1.77
C MET A 206 17.21 12.33 -2.66
N ILE A 207 18.42 11.76 -2.72
CA ILE A 207 18.70 10.51 -3.44
C ILE A 207 17.90 9.37 -2.82
N GLU A 208 17.99 9.19 -1.50
CA GLU A 208 17.27 8.13 -0.78
C GLU A 208 15.75 8.27 -0.94
N ALA A 209 15.21 9.49 -0.85
CA ALA A 209 13.77 9.72 -1.06
C ALA A 209 13.32 9.41 -2.49
N ARG A 210 14.14 9.72 -3.51
CA ARG A 210 13.83 9.36 -4.91
C ARG A 210 13.86 7.86 -5.11
N GLN A 211 14.84 7.18 -4.55
CA GLN A 211 14.95 5.72 -4.60
C GLN A 211 13.75 5.06 -3.90
N LEU A 212 13.37 5.55 -2.72
CA LEU A 212 12.21 5.10 -1.98
C LEU A 212 10.92 5.21 -2.81
N VAL A 213 10.69 6.34 -3.50
CA VAL A 213 9.54 6.46 -4.40
C VAL A 213 9.62 5.47 -5.57
N ALA A 214 10.79 5.31 -6.20
CA ALA A 214 10.94 4.40 -7.32
C ALA A 214 10.62 2.94 -6.94
N MET A 215 11.10 2.48 -5.77
CA MET A 215 10.84 1.12 -5.29
C MET A 215 9.37 0.91 -4.94
N THR A 216 8.77 1.87 -4.22
CA THR A 216 7.35 1.75 -3.83
C THR A 216 6.42 1.80 -5.04
N ASP A 217 6.70 2.65 -6.04
CA ASP A 217 5.95 2.71 -7.29
C ASP A 217 6.07 1.42 -8.10
N LEU A 218 7.26 0.82 -8.18
CA LEU A 218 7.47 -0.45 -8.88
C LEU A 218 6.64 -1.57 -8.24
N ILE A 219 6.73 -1.74 -6.92
CA ILE A 219 5.96 -2.77 -6.21
C ILE A 219 4.46 -2.54 -6.38
N SER A 220 4.00 -1.29 -6.27
CA SER A 220 2.59 -0.95 -6.48
C SER A 220 2.11 -1.28 -7.88
N GLN A 221 2.94 -1.02 -8.91
CA GLN A 221 2.60 -1.34 -10.29
C GLN A 221 2.50 -2.84 -10.51
N VAL A 222 3.46 -3.61 -9.98
CA VAL A 222 3.45 -5.08 -10.10
C VAL A 222 2.22 -5.67 -9.39
N LEU A 223 1.91 -5.23 -8.18
CA LEU A 223 0.73 -5.71 -7.45
C LEU A 223 -0.57 -5.43 -8.22
N SER A 224 -0.72 -4.23 -8.77
CA SER A 224 -1.86 -3.87 -9.61
C SER A 224 -1.99 -4.77 -10.85
N GLN A 225 -0.87 -5.10 -11.50
CA GLN A 225 -0.84 -6.03 -12.64
C GLN A 225 -1.22 -7.46 -12.24
N LEU A 226 -0.75 -7.92 -11.07
CA LEU A 226 -1.11 -9.23 -10.53
C LEU A 226 -2.61 -9.30 -10.23
N SER A 227 -3.15 -8.32 -9.51
CA SER A 227 -4.58 -8.22 -9.20
C SER A 227 -5.44 -8.24 -10.47
N GLY A 228 -5.08 -7.45 -11.49
CA GLY A 228 -5.74 -7.47 -12.79
C GLY A 228 -5.69 -8.84 -13.48
N SER A 229 -4.52 -9.49 -13.46
CA SER A 229 -4.32 -10.81 -14.08
C SER A 229 -5.15 -11.90 -13.40
N TYR A 230 -5.20 -11.92 -12.08
CA TYR A 230 -5.98 -12.90 -11.33
C TYR A 230 -7.49 -12.64 -11.43
N ASN A 231 -7.93 -11.38 -11.50
CA ASN A 231 -9.33 -11.06 -11.82
C ASN A 231 -9.74 -11.62 -13.20
N ASN A 232 -8.86 -11.52 -14.21
CA ASN A 232 -9.12 -12.12 -15.52
C ASN A 232 -9.19 -13.65 -15.47
N ILE A 233 -8.31 -14.31 -14.71
CA ILE A 233 -8.35 -15.77 -14.52
C ILE A 233 -9.65 -16.21 -13.83
N LEU A 234 -10.07 -15.49 -12.78
CA LEU A 234 -11.33 -15.77 -12.08
C LEU A 234 -12.53 -15.62 -13.01
N ASN A 235 -12.57 -14.56 -13.81
CA ASN A 235 -13.64 -14.34 -14.78
C ASN A 235 -13.67 -15.44 -15.85
N ASN A 236 -12.51 -15.90 -16.32
CA ASN A 236 -12.43 -17.03 -17.25
C ASN A 236 -12.97 -18.32 -16.63
N ASN A 237 -12.57 -18.64 -15.40
CA ASN A 237 -13.06 -19.83 -14.69
C ASN A 237 -14.57 -19.77 -14.44
N LEU A 238 -15.13 -18.58 -14.14
CA LEU A 238 -16.58 -18.39 -14.01
C LEU A 238 -17.28 -18.60 -15.34
N ASN A 239 -16.75 -18.05 -16.43
CA ASN A 239 -17.30 -18.23 -17.76
C ASN A 239 -17.28 -19.70 -18.22
N ASP A 240 -16.19 -20.43 -17.92
CA ASP A 240 -16.07 -21.86 -18.21
C ASP A 240 -17.12 -22.67 -17.42
N ASN A 241 -17.29 -22.39 -16.13
CA ASN A 241 -18.31 -23.04 -15.30
C ASN A 241 -19.75 -22.74 -15.77
N LEU A 242 -20.05 -21.49 -16.14
CA LEU A 242 -21.35 -21.10 -16.68
C LEU A 242 -21.62 -21.77 -18.03
N THR A 243 -20.59 -21.89 -18.86
CA THR A 243 -20.69 -22.60 -20.15
C THR A 243 -21.02 -24.07 -19.93
N VAL A 244 -20.34 -24.75 -18.99
CA VAL A 244 -20.63 -26.15 -18.63
C VAL A 244 -22.06 -26.30 -18.10
N LEU A 245 -22.49 -25.43 -17.18
CA LEU A 245 -23.85 -25.46 -16.62
C LEU A 245 -24.90 -25.22 -17.71
N THR A 246 -24.64 -24.31 -18.64
CA THR A 246 -25.54 -24.00 -19.76
C THR A 246 -25.66 -25.19 -20.71
N ILE A 247 -24.54 -25.84 -21.05
CA ILE A 247 -24.55 -27.06 -21.87
C ILE A 247 -25.41 -28.14 -21.20
N ILE A 248 -25.21 -28.40 -19.91
CA ILE A 248 -26.01 -29.38 -19.16
C ILE A 248 -27.50 -28.98 -19.17
N SER A 249 -27.80 -27.71 -18.93
CA SER A 249 -29.18 -27.19 -18.87
C SER A 249 -29.91 -27.33 -20.20
N VAL A 250 -29.26 -26.99 -21.32
CA VAL A 250 -29.83 -27.15 -22.67
C VAL A 250 -30.04 -28.62 -23.01
N LEU A 251 -29.10 -29.50 -22.66
CA LEU A 251 -29.23 -30.94 -22.88
C LEU A 251 -30.41 -31.54 -22.08
N LEU A 252 -30.59 -31.12 -20.83
CA LEU A 252 -31.74 -31.53 -20.01
C LEU A 252 -33.06 -30.97 -20.54
N ALA A 253 -33.08 -29.72 -21.00
CA ALA A 253 -34.28 -29.09 -21.57
C ALA A 253 -34.75 -29.82 -22.82
N VAL A 254 -33.83 -30.19 -23.72
CA VAL A 254 -34.15 -30.97 -24.93
C VAL A 254 -34.70 -32.35 -24.56
N LEU A 255 -34.11 -33.03 -23.59
CA LEU A 255 -34.60 -34.32 -23.11
C LEU A 255 -36.03 -34.18 -22.54
N ALA A 256 -36.27 -33.15 -21.73
CA ALA A 256 -37.57 -32.85 -21.14
C ALA A 256 -38.64 -32.52 -22.19
N VAL A 257 -38.28 -31.82 -23.28
CA VAL A 257 -39.19 -31.55 -24.39
C VAL A 257 -39.60 -32.85 -25.08
N ILE A 258 -38.63 -33.73 -25.36
CA ILE A 258 -38.91 -35.02 -26.02
C ILE A 258 -39.80 -35.89 -25.13
N THR A 259 -39.43 -36.10 -23.86
CA THR A 259 -40.25 -36.90 -22.93
C THR A 259 -41.60 -36.26 -22.67
N GLY A 260 -41.66 -34.92 -22.64
CA GLY A 260 -42.88 -34.13 -22.53
C GLY A 260 -43.84 -34.43 -23.66
N PHE A 261 -43.42 -34.27 -24.93
CA PHE A 261 -44.26 -34.56 -26.09
C PHE A 261 -44.79 -36.00 -26.09
N PHE A 262 -43.92 -37.00 -25.86
CA PHE A 262 -44.35 -38.40 -25.83
C PHE A 262 -45.10 -38.82 -24.56
N GLY A 263 -45.09 -37.98 -23.51
CA GLY A 263 -45.91 -38.13 -22.31
C GLY A 263 -47.28 -37.47 -22.41
N MET A 264 -47.57 -36.74 -23.50
CA MET A 264 -48.90 -36.14 -23.71
C MET A 264 -49.89 -37.21 -24.16
N ASN A 265 -51.10 -37.18 -23.58
CA ASN A 265 -52.23 -38.02 -23.99
C ASN A 265 -52.90 -37.49 -25.28
N VAL A 266 -52.10 -37.19 -26.31
CA VAL A 266 -52.55 -36.71 -27.61
C VAL A 266 -52.13 -37.74 -28.67
N PRO A 267 -52.99 -38.09 -29.65
CA PRO A 267 -52.61 -39.03 -30.69
C PRO A 267 -51.46 -38.48 -31.54
N LEU A 268 -50.27 -39.05 -31.33
CA LEU A 268 -49.04 -38.70 -32.04
C LEU A 268 -48.75 -39.69 -33.17
N PRO A 269 -48.04 -39.26 -34.23
CA PRO A 269 -47.43 -40.18 -35.19
C PRO A 269 -46.56 -41.20 -34.44
N LEU A 270 -46.61 -42.48 -34.81
CA LEU A 270 -45.93 -43.63 -34.14
C LEU A 270 -46.59 -44.15 -32.85
N SER A 271 -47.71 -43.58 -32.38
CA SER A 271 -48.40 -44.07 -31.16
C SER A 271 -48.93 -45.53 -31.24
N ASN A 272 -49.19 -46.04 -32.45
CA ASN A 272 -49.72 -47.40 -32.67
C ASN A 272 -48.64 -48.48 -32.91
N ASP A 273 -47.35 -48.12 -32.95
CA ASP A 273 -46.25 -49.07 -33.18
C ASP A 273 -45.63 -49.53 -31.86
N LYS A 274 -45.60 -50.84 -31.61
CA LYS A 274 -45.00 -51.44 -30.41
C LYS A 274 -43.50 -51.12 -30.25
N ASN A 275 -42.80 -50.82 -31.33
CA ASN A 275 -41.38 -50.51 -31.33
C ASN A 275 -41.08 -49.00 -31.33
N ALA A 276 -42.10 -48.13 -31.30
CA ALA A 276 -41.96 -46.68 -31.32
C ALA A 276 -40.98 -46.16 -30.25
N TRP A 277 -41.01 -46.73 -29.05
CA TRP A 277 -40.12 -46.34 -27.96
C TRP A 277 -38.62 -46.50 -28.30
N ILE A 278 -38.26 -47.50 -29.10
CA ILE A 278 -36.88 -47.75 -29.53
C ILE A 278 -36.43 -46.64 -30.49
N TYR A 279 -37.27 -46.33 -31.48
CA TYR A 279 -36.98 -45.27 -32.45
C TYR A 279 -36.84 -43.90 -31.77
N ILE A 280 -37.71 -43.60 -30.80
CA ILE A 280 -37.66 -42.36 -30.02
C ILE A 280 -36.36 -42.28 -29.23
N VAL A 281 -35.97 -43.35 -28.53
CA VAL A 281 -34.70 -43.38 -27.76
C VAL A 281 -33.49 -43.19 -28.68
N ILE A 282 -33.46 -43.86 -29.84
CA ILE A 282 -32.35 -43.74 -30.80
C ILE A 282 -32.26 -42.31 -31.36
N ILE A 283 -33.37 -41.74 -31.82
CA ILE A 283 -33.40 -40.37 -32.37
C ILE A 283 -33.01 -39.36 -31.29
N SER A 284 -33.48 -39.55 -30.05
CA SER A 284 -33.13 -38.69 -28.91
C SER A 284 -31.65 -38.75 -28.60
N LEU A 285 -31.06 -39.95 -28.62
CA LEU A 285 -29.62 -40.14 -28.37
C LEU A 285 -28.78 -39.49 -29.47
N ILE A 286 -29.18 -39.64 -30.74
CA ILE A 286 -28.52 -38.99 -31.88
C ILE A 286 -28.60 -37.47 -31.74
N LEU A 287 -29.79 -36.94 -31.47
CA LEU A 287 -30.03 -35.51 -31.31
C LEU A 287 -29.22 -34.96 -30.13
N TRP A 288 -29.15 -35.69 -29.02
CA TRP A 288 -28.35 -35.35 -27.84
C TRP A 288 -26.85 -35.29 -28.15
N ILE A 289 -26.31 -36.25 -28.89
CA ILE A 289 -24.90 -36.26 -29.32
C ILE A 289 -24.60 -35.08 -30.25
N VAL A 290 -25.48 -34.80 -31.22
CA VAL A 290 -25.34 -33.69 -32.16
C VAL A 290 -25.35 -32.35 -31.41
N LEU A 291 -26.32 -32.15 -30.51
CA LEU A 291 -26.43 -30.93 -29.70
C LEU A 291 -25.20 -30.74 -28.81
N THR A 292 -24.74 -31.81 -28.15
CA THR A 292 -23.54 -31.76 -27.32
C THR A 292 -22.32 -31.32 -28.13
N LYS A 293 -22.13 -31.90 -29.33
CA LYS A 293 -21.01 -31.52 -30.21
C LYS A 293 -21.14 -30.08 -30.71
N ALA A 294 -22.33 -29.65 -31.11
CA ALA A 294 -22.58 -28.29 -31.59
C ALA A 294 -22.34 -27.24 -30.49
N LEU A 295 -22.86 -27.48 -29.29
CA LEU A 295 -22.69 -26.59 -28.13
C LEU A 295 -21.22 -26.54 -27.66
N LYS A 296 -20.52 -27.68 -27.60
CA LYS A 296 -19.08 -27.70 -27.30
C LYS A 296 -18.26 -26.98 -28.36
N TRP A 297 -18.62 -27.11 -29.64
CA TRP A 297 -17.95 -26.38 -30.72
C TRP A 297 -18.17 -24.87 -30.59
N LEU A 298 -19.40 -24.42 -30.29
CA LEU A 298 -19.70 -23.00 -30.03
C LEU A 298 -18.95 -22.48 -28.81
N ALA A 299 -18.91 -23.25 -27.72
CA ALA A 299 -18.19 -22.90 -26.49
C ALA A 299 -16.67 -22.79 -26.68
N ASN A 300 -16.08 -23.67 -27.50
CA ASN A 300 -14.63 -23.70 -27.73
C ASN A 300 -14.17 -22.81 -28.89
N LYS A 301 -15.09 -22.15 -29.59
CA LYS A 301 -14.77 -21.17 -30.63
C LYS A 301 -14.33 -19.87 -29.94
N LYS A 302 -13.08 -19.86 -29.46
CA LYS A 302 -12.36 -18.64 -29.10
C LYS A 302 -11.98 -17.88 -30.37
#